data_AF-A0A1F7FJQ4-F1
#
_entry.id   AF-A0A1F7FJQ4-F1
#
_cell.length_a   1.000
_cell.length_b   1.000
_cell.length_c   1.000
_cell.angle_alpha   90.00
_cell.angle_beta   90.00
_cell.angle_gamma   90.00
#
_symmetry.space_group_name_H-M   'P 1'
#
loop_
_entity.id
_entity.type
_entity.pdbx_description
1 polymer ?
#
loop_
_entity_poly.entity_id
_entity_poly.type
_entity_poly.pdbx_seq_one_letter_code
_entity_poly.pdbx_strand_id
1 'polypeptide(L)'
;MPDRLVTLNEVAQLLRVSRHTVQAWISPSSPNHRPEFAIMARHAGRKTVFIADEVTAWLNQRRGAVYSDNPAARTTYWRERFIAGRALLRGVLKAPERETSQLRSGFAGGLLALDAGPLLTWLSDGEGSAGLLAMVNRAEGLVLSVPLALWMMRRALRTPGRYAALRDFVLAQNIFELAPLNEGALMRAADLPASVSDISLQGYCCCLEAGAATFVTADRVLLKTPGLPVSGY
;
A
#
# COMPACT_ATOMS: atom_id res chain seq x y z
N MET A 1 19.94 -2.67 11.08
CA MET A 1 20.10 -3.56 12.25
C MET A 1 19.50 -4.90 11.91
N PRO A 2 19.99 -6.03 12.44
CA PRO A 2 19.41 -7.35 12.16
C PRO A 2 17.98 -7.43 12.72
N ASP A 3 17.06 -7.98 11.92
CA ASP A 3 15.66 -8.18 12.30
C ASP A 3 15.57 -9.03 13.58
N ARG A 4 15.00 -8.46 14.66
CA ARG A 4 14.81 -9.20 15.92
C ARG A 4 13.69 -10.21 15.76
N LEU A 5 14.05 -11.49 15.74
CA LEU A 5 13.09 -12.59 15.78
C LEU A 5 12.49 -12.74 17.18
N VAL A 6 11.17 -12.88 17.25
CA VAL A 6 10.39 -13.12 18.47
C VAL A 6 9.58 -14.40 18.33
N THR A 7 9.48 -15.14 19.42
CA THR A 7 8.72 -16.38 19.52
C THR A 7 7.22 -16.13 19.63
N LEU A 8 6.43 -17.18 19.44
CA LEU A 8 4.97 -17.12 19.61
C LEU A 8 4.55 -16.66 21.01
N ASN A 9 5.32 -16.98 22.05
CA ASN A 9 5.08 -16.49 23.42
C ASN A 9 5.33 -14.98 23.55
N GLU A 10 6.43 -14.47 23.00
CA GLU A 10 6.75 -13.03 23.03
C GLU A 10 5.73 -12.22 22.22
N VAL A 11 5.27 -12.75 21.09
CA VAL A 11 4.17 -12.16 20.32
C VAL A 11 2.89 -12.09 21.14
N ALA A 12 2.53 -13.17 21.84
CA ALA A 12 1.35 -13.19 22.70
C ALA A 12 1.45 -12.12 23.80
N GLN A 13 2.63 -11.92 24.38
CA GLN A 13 2.89 -10.86 25.36
C GLN A 13 2.76 -9.45 24.74
N LEU A 14 3.35 -9.21 23.57
CA LEU A 14 3.26 -7.92 22.85
C LEU A 14 1.81 -7.54 22.55
N LEU A 15 1.04 -8.52 22.08
CA LEU A 15 -0.36 -8.35 21.69
C LEU A 15 -1.32 -8.38 22.89
N ARG A 16 -0.82 -8.71 24.09
CA ARG A 16 -1.60 -8.91 25.32
C ARG A 16 -2.75 -9.91 25.14
N VAL A 17 -2.46 -11.02 24.46
CA VAL A 17 -3.39 -12.14 24.25
C VAL A 17 -2.76 -13.45 24.69
N SER A 18 -3.55 -14.52 24.76
CA SER A 18 -3.00 -15.84 25.06
C SER A 18 -2.15 -16.38 23.92
N ARG A 19 -1.17 -17.23 24.23
CA ARG A 19 -0.40 -17.99 23.23
C ARG A 19 -1.32 -18.78 22.29
N HIS A 20 -2.36 -19.41 22.84
CA HIS A 20 -3.32 -20.19 22.06
C HIS A 20 -4.09 -19.34 21.06
N THR A 21 -4.39 -18.08 21.39
CA THR A 21 -5.01 -17.11 20.48
C THR A 21 -4.12 -16.86 19.27
N VAL A 22 -2.83 -16.56 19.49
CA VAL A 22 -1.86 -16.35 18.40
C VAL A 22 -1.71 -17.61 17.55
N GLN A 23 -1.68 -18.78 18.19
CA GLN A 23 -1.57 -20.06 17.49
C GLN A 23 -2.81 -20.37 16.64
N ALA A 24 -4.00 -20.02 17.12
CA ALA A 24 -5.24 -20.14 16.35
C ALA A 24 -5.24 -19.20 15.15
N TRP A 25 -4.74 -17.96 15.31
CA TRP A 25 -4.65 -17.00 14.21
C TRP A 25 -3.76 -17.48 13.07
N ILE A 26 -2.65 -18.16 13.35
CA ILE A 26 -1.75 -18.65 12.30
C ILE A 26 -2.17 -19.99 11.68
N SER A 27 -3.09 -20.74 12.30
CA SER A 27 -3.46 -22.08 11.83
C SER A 27 -4.58 -22.00 10.78
N PRO A 28 -4.37 -22.43 9.52
CA PRO A 28 -5.40 -22.34 8.46
C PRO A 28 -6.67 -23.13 8.76
N SER A 29 -6.58 -24.18 9.58
CA SER A 29 -7.70 -25.01 10.02
C SER A 29 -8.49 -24.40 11.19
N SER A 30 -8.03 -23.30 11.77
CA SER A 30 -8.71 -22.69 12.91
C SER A 30 -9.90 -21.84 12.46
N PRO A 31 -11.05 -21.89 13.15
CA PRO A 31 -12.14 -20.94 12.90
C PRO A 31 -11.73 -19.49 13.20
N ASN A 32 -10.67 -19.28 13.98
CA ASN A 32 -10.12 -17.97 14.31
C ASN A 32 -8.90 -17.60 13.45
N HIS A 33 -8.69 -18.29 12.32
CA HIS A 33 -7.58 -17.99 11.43
C HIS A 33 -7.62 -16.52 10.98
N ARG A 34 -6.46 -15.87 11.04
CA ARG A 34 -6.24 -14.49 10.60
C ARG A 34 -5.17 -14.53 9.50
N PRO A 35 -5.56 -14.71 8.23
CA PRO A 35 -4.61 -14.75 7.10
C PRO A 35 -3.62 -13.57 7.12
N GLU A 36 -4.12 -12.40 7.48
CA GLU A 36 -3.38 -11.15 7.59
C GLU A 36 -2.30 -11.13 8.68
N PHE A 37 -2.44 -11.97 9.69
CA PHE A 37 -1.41 -12.17 10.72
C PHE A 37 -0.53 -13.38 10.40
N ALA A 38 -1.14 -14.45 9.89
CA ALA A 38 -0.48 -15.70 9.55
C ALA A 38 0.64 -15.54 8.53
N ILE A 39 0.48 -14.62 7.57
CA ILE A 39 1.52 -14.32 6.58
C ILE A 39 2.83 -13.78 7.18
N MET A 40 2.80 -13.24 8.40
CA MET A 40 4.00 -12.77 9.12
C MET A 40 4.72 -13.91 9.85
N ALA A 41 4.09 -15.08 9.98
CA ALA A 41 4.67 -16.22 10.66
C ALA A 41 5.78 -16.86 9.80
N ARG A 42 6.92 -17.11 10.42
CA ARG A 42 8.09 -17.77 9.80
C ARG A 42 8.43 -19.05 10.56
N HIS A 43 9.10 -19.97 9.90
CA HIS A 43 9.57 -21.21 10.52
C HIS A 43 11.09 -21.21 10.67
N ALA A 44 11.55 -21.36 11.91
CA ALA A 44 12.95 -21.60 12.26
C ALA A 44 13.06 -23.01 12.86
N GLY A 45 13.29 -23.99 11.99
CA GLY A 45 13.17 -25.41 12.34
C GLY A 45 11.73 -25.75 12.73
N ARG A 46 11.54 -26.30 13.94
CA ARG A 46 10.21 -26.66 14.48
C ARG A 46 9.47 -25.51 15.17
N LYS A 47 10.07 -24.31 15.23
CA LYS A 47 9.50 -23.16 15.94
C LYS A 47 8.90 -22.17 14.95
N THR A 48 7.70 -21.68 15.27
CA THR A 48 7.13 -20.51 14.62
C THR A 48 7.70 -19.25 15.28
N VAL A 49 8.26 -18.36 14.46
CA VAL A 49 8.86 -17.08 14.86
C VAL A 49 8.30 -15.96 14.01
N PHE A 50 8.42 -14.73 14.50
CA PHE A 50 7.96 -13.51 13.84
C PHE A 50 9.06 -12.45 13.94
N ILE A 51 8.97 -11.39 13.14
CA ILE A 51 9.84 -10.23 13.28
C ILE A 51 9.12 -9.21 14.17
N ALA A 52 9.80 -8.76 15.22
CA ALA A 52 9.21 -7.90 16.25
C ALA A 52 8.59 -6.62 15.66
N ASP A 53 9.27 -6.01 14.69
CA ASP A 53 8.84 -4.77 14.05
C ASP A 53 7.59 -4.98 13.19
N GLU A 54 7.45 -6.13 12.52
CA GLU A 54 6.24 -6.46 11.75
C GLU A 54 5.02 -6.63 12.67
N VAL A 55 5.19 -7.30 13.80
CA VAL A 55 4.12 -7.50 14.79
C VAL A 55 3.71 -6.16 15.42
N THR A 56 4.69 -5.29 15.69
CA THR A 56 4.45 -3.96 16.25
C THR A 56 3.71 -3.08 15.24
N ALA A 57 4.13 -3.07 13.97
CA ALA A 57 3.44 -2.36 12.90
C ALA A 57 1.99 -2.87 12.73
N TRP A 58 1.79 -4.18 12.71
CA TRP A 58 0.45 -4.80 12.63
C TRP A 58 -0.46 -4.40 13.79
N LEU A 59 0.09 -4.30 15.01
CA LEU A 59 -0.63 -3.89 16.21
C LEU A 59 -1.04 -2.42 16.16
N ASN A 60 -0.11 -1.54 15.78
CA ASN A 60 -0.35 -0.10 15.71
C ASN A 60 -1.51 0.22 14.76
N GLN A 61 -1.54 -0.43 13.60
CA GLN A 61 -2.62 -0.27 12.61
C GLN A 61 -4.01 -0.63 13.16
N ARG A 62 -4.11 -1.68 13.98
CA ARG A 62 -5.39 -2.18 14.49
C ARG A 62 -5.87 -1.46 15.75
N ARG A 63 -4.99 -0.76 16.45
CA ARG A 63 -5.36 0.09 17.59
C ARG A 63 -5.96 1.44 17.17
N GLY A 64 -6.23 1.64 15.89
CA GLY A 64 -6.77 2.90 15.40
C GLY A 64 -5.71 3.99 15.20
N ALA A 65 -4.40 3.66 15.28
CA ALA A 65 -3.36 4.48 14.66
C ALA A 65 -3.41 4.27 13.13
N VAL A 66 -4.56 4.60 12.54
CA VAL A 66 -4.74 4.81 11.10
C VAL A 66 -4.06 6.11 10.69
N TYR A 67 -3.86 7.00 11.65
CA TYR A 67 -3.02 8.19 11.56
C TYR A 67 -1.69 7.83 12.20
N SER A 68 -0.74 7.42 11.37
CA SER A 68 0.60 7.20 11.87
C SER A 68 1.21 8.55 12.24
N ASP A 69 1.48 8.80 13.52
CA ASP A 69 2.34 9.92 13.95
C ASP A 69 3.82 9.67 13.53
N ASN A 70 4.09 8.55 12.87
CA ASN A 70 5.41 8.12 12.42
C ASN A 70 5.34 7.59 10.96
N PRO A 71 5.70 8.39 9.93
CA PRO A 71 5.64 8.03 8.50
C PRO A 71 6.57 6.86 8.06
N ALA A 72 6.97 5.99 9.00
CA ALA A 72 7.81 4.82 8.79
C ALA A 72 7.15 3.47 9.16
N ALA A 73 5.89 3.43 9.60
CA ALA A 73 5.24 2.20 10.10
C ALA A 73 4.76 1.23 8.99
N ARG A 74 5.64 0.86 8.07
CA ARG A 74 5.44 -0.19 7.05
C ARG A 74 6.11 -1.50 7.49
N THR A 75 5.69 -2.64 6.94
CA THR A 75 6.51 -3.86 7.10
C THR A 75 7.87 -3.65 6.41
N THR A 76 8.94 -4.18 7.00
CA THR A 76 10.27 -4.25 6.35
C THR A 76 10.22 -4.96 4.98
N TYR A 77 9.22 -5.81 4.76
CA TYR A 77 9.01 -6.65 3.57
C TYR A 77 7.99 -6.05 2.58
N TRP A 78 7.68 -4.76 2.70
CA TRP A 78 6.67 -4.10 1.86
C TRP A 78 6.97 -4.26 0.37
N ARG A 79 8.26 -4.27 -0.01
CA ARG A 79 8.68 -4.37 -1.41
C ARG A 79 8.39 -5.74 -1.99
N GLU A 80 8.71 -6.83 -1.29
CA GLU A 80 8.37 -8.17 -1.79
C GLU A 80 6.86 -8.38 -1.87
N ARG A 81 6.12 -7.86 -0.88
CA ARG A 81 4.64 -7.91 -0.87
C ARG A 81 4.03 -7.10 -2.01
N PHE A 82 4.56 -5.92 -2.30
CA PHE A 82 4.16 -5.13 -3.47
C PHE A 82 4.42 -5.91 -4.77
N ILE A 83 5.61 -6.51 -4.88
CA ILE A 83 6.00 -7.33 -6.04
C ILE A 83 5.03 -8.49 -6.23
N ALA A 84 4.68 -9.20 -5.16
CA ALA A 84 3.75 -10.32 -5.16
C ALA A 84 2.32 -9.94 -5.57
N GLY A 85 1.94 -8.67 -5.47
CA GLY A 85 0.63 -8.17 -5.92
C GLY A 85 0.52 -7.91 -7.42
N ARG A 86 1.61 -8.02 -8.19
CA ARG A 86 1.55 -7.85 -9.64
C ARG A 86 0.57 -8.86 -10.26
N ALA A 87 -0.16 -8.43 -11.28
CA ALA A 87 -1.09 -9.30 -12.03
C ALA A 87 -2.26 -9.87 -11.20
N LEU A 88 -2.50 -9.40 -9.97
CA LEU A 88 -3.57 -9.89 -9.09
C LEU A 88 -4.98 -9.82 -9.74
N LEU A 89 -5.18 -8.87 -10.65
CA LEU A 89 -6.42 -8.60 -11.38
C LEU A 89 -6.29 -8.89 -12.88
N ARG A 90 -5.24 -9.60 -13.31
CA ARG A 90 -5.04 -9.98 -14.71
C ARG A 90 -6.24 -10.78 -15.24
N GLY A 91 -6.70 -10.43 -16.44
CA GLY A 91 -7.87 -11.04 -17.08
C GLY A 91 -9.24 -10.61 -16.50
N VAL A 92 -9.25 -9.83 -15.41
CA VAL A 92 -10.48 -9.31 -14.78
C VAL A 92 -10.71 -7.85 -15.15
N LEU A 93 -9.63 -7.06 -15.17
CA LEU A 93 -9.64 -5.68 -15.62
C LEU A 93 -8.74 -5.54 -16.83
N LYS A 94 -9.24 -4.89 -17.88
CA LYS A 94 -8.38 -4.40 -18.95
C LYS A 94 -7.41 -3.39 -18.33
N ALA A 95 -6.12 -3.56 -18.59
CA ALA A 95 -5.13 -2.57 -18.18
C ALA A 95 -5.53 -1.20 -18.75
N PRO A 96 -5.36 -0.10 -17.98
CA PRO A 96 -5.53 1.24 -18.51
C PRO A 96 -4.69 1.41 -19.78
N GLU A 97 -5.25 2.03 -20.82
CA GLU A 97 -4.49 2.35 -22.02
C GLU A 97 -3.46 3.43 -21.69
N ARG A 98 -2.19 3.12 -21.95
CA ARG A 98 -1.09 4.05 -21.73
C ARG A 98 -0.89 4.87 -22.97
N GLU A 99 -1.09 6.18 -22.88
CA GLU A 99 -0.43 7.07 -23.84
C GLU A 99 1.05 7.15 -23.47
N THR A 100 1.91 6.89 -24.45
CA THR A 100 3.37 6.98 -24.35
C THR A 100 3.79 8.41 -24.04
N SER A 101 3.68 8.82 -22.78
CA SER A 101 4.33 10.04 -22.30
C SER A 101 5.79 9.69 -21.99
N GLN A 102 6.73 10.45 -22.56
CA GLN A 102 8.13 10.36 -22.19
C GLN A 102 8.24 10.47 -20.66
N LEU A 103 8.82 9.45 -20.03
CA LEU A 103 9.16 9.46 -18.62
C LEU A 103 9.87 10.78 -18.28
N ARG A 104 9.21 11.66 -17.53
CA ARG A 104 9.91 12.75 -16.84
C ARG A 104 10.61 12.11 -15.65
N SER A 105 11.78 11.54 -15.91
CA SER A 105 12.58 10.85 -14.92
C SER A 105 13.23 11.86 -13.97
N GLY A 106 12.77 11.87 -12.72
CA GLY A 106 13.44 12.60 -11.64
C GLY A 106 13.28 11.99 -10.25
N PHE A 107 12.57 10.86 -10.10
CA PHE A 107 12.42 10.26 -8.78
C PHE A 107 13.75 9.72 -8.27
N ALA A 108 14.31 10.42 -7.28
CA ALA A 108 15.62 10.18 -6.70
C ALA A 108 15.56 9.36 -5.39
N GLY A 109 14.38 9.17 -4.80
CA GLY A 109 14.19 8.46 -3.53
C GLY A 109 13.10 9.09 -2.66
N GLY A 110 12.88 8.52 -1.47
CA GLY A 110 11.81 8.93 -0.54
C GLY A 110 10.51 8.12 -0.70
N LEU A 111 9.42 8.67 -0.18
CA LEU A 111 8.10 8.05 -0.25
C LEU A 111 7.48 8.22 -1.65
N LEU A 112 7.03 7.12 -2.24
CA LEU A 112 6.42 7.10 -3.57
C LEU A 112 4.92 6.88 -3.46
N ALA A 113 4.13 7.83 -3.94
CA ALA A 113 2.68 7.71 -3.94
C ALA A 113 2.17 7.21 -5.29
N LEU A 114 1.14 6.35 -5.27
CA LEU A 114 0.55 5.77 -6.48
C LEU A 114 -0.90 6.23 -6.65
N ASP A 115 -1.24 6.69 -7.85
CA ASP A 115 -2.60 6.95 -8.28
C ASP A 115 -3.29 5.67 -8.81
N ALA A 116 -4.60 5.78 -9.09
CA ALA A 116 -5.45 4.71 -9.61
C ALA A 116 -4.90 4.07 -10.89
N GLY A 117 -4.53 4.89 -11.89
CA GLY A 117 -3.97 4.40 -13.16
C GLY A 117 -2.77 3.48 -12.97
N PRO A 118 -1.65 3.97 -12.39
CA PRO A 118 -0.46 3.15 -12.15
C PRO A 118 -0.72 1.92 -11.30
N LEU A 119 -1.53 2.04 -10.25
CA LEU A 119 -1.85 0.90 -9.40
C LEU A 119 -2.67 -0.17 -10.16
N LEU A 120 -3.63 0.24 -10.99
CA LEU A 120 -4.39 -0.68 -11.84
C LEU A 120 -3.51 -1.31 -12.92
N THR A 121 -2.58 -0.55 -13.51
CA THR A 121 -1.58 -1.10 -14.45
C THR A 121 -0.77 -2.20 -13.77
N TRP A 122 -0.26 -1.95 -12.55
CA TRP A 122 0.48 -2.95 -11.78
C TRP A 122 -0.34 -4.22 -11.50
N LEU A 123 -1.57 -4.04 -11.00
CA LEU A 123 -2.46 -5.14 -10.63
C LEU A 123 -2.96 -5.93 -11.84
N SER A 124 -3.04 -5.33 -13.03
CA SER A 124 -3.49 -6.00 -14.26
C SER A 124 -2.35 -6.55 -15.11
N ASP A 125 -1.09 -6.32 -14.71
CA ASP A 125 0.10 -6.63 -15.51
C ASP A 125 0.15 -5.86 -16.84
N GLY A 126 -0.25 -4.59 -16.79
CA GLY A 126 -0.34 -3.71 -17.95
C GLY A 126 1.00 -3.11 -18.38
N GLU A 127 0.97 -2.48 -19.56
CA GLU A 127 2.09 -1.73 -20.10
C GLU A 127 2.45 -0.54 -19.19
N GLY A 128 3.72 -0.45 -18.78
CA GLY A 128 4.18 0.51 -17.76
C GLY A 128 4.55 -0.12 -16.41
N SER A 129 4.21 -1.40 -16.19
CA SER A 129 4.59 -2.12 -14.96
C SER A 129 6.11 -2.16 -14.72
N ALA A 130 6.92 -2.22 -15.78
CA ALA A 130 8.38 -2.17 -15.67
C ALA A 130 8.90 -0.80 -15.20
N GLY A 131 8.30 0.30 -15.69
CA GLY A 131 8.61 1.65 -15.23
C GLY A 131 8.25 1.85 -13.76
N LEU A 132 7.07 1.36 -13.36
CA LEU A 132 6.65 1.36 -11.96
C LEU A 132 7.62 0.59 -11.07
N LEU A 133 8.04 -0.61 -11.48
CA LEU A 133 8.98 -1.41 -10.70
C LEU A 133 10.33 -0.68 -10.51
N ALA A 134 10.80 0.03 -11.53
CA ALA A 134 12.03 0.82 -11.43
C ALA A 134 11.91 1.95 -10.40
N MET A 135 10.76 2.63 -10.33
CA MET A 135 10.51 3.66 -9.31
C MET A 135 10.37 3.06 -7.91
N VAL A 136 9.62 1.96 -7.78
CA VAL A 136 9.41 1.24 -6.51
C VAL A 136 10.73 0.72 -5.93
N ASN A 137 11.66 0.29 -6.77
CA ASN A 137 12.98 -0.15 -6.32
C ASN A 137 13.83 0.97 -5.72
N ARG A 138 13.58 2.23 -6.10
CA ARG A 138 14.24 3.43 -5.54
C ARG A 138 13.49 4.01 -4.34
N ALA A 139 12.22 3.65 -4.18
CA ALA A 139 11.38 4.17 -3.11
C ALA A 139 11.79 3.59 -1.75
N GLU A 140 11.70 4.42 -0.72
CA GLU A 140 11.89 4.02 0.67
C GLU A 140 10.62 3.39 1.24
N GLY A 141 9.46 3.78 0.71
CA GLY A 141 8.14 3.28 1.06
C GLY A 141 7.07 3.73 0.05
N LEU A 142 5.87 3.17 0.16
CA LEU A 142 4.75 3.48 -0.71
C LEU A 142 3.63 4.17 0.08
N VAL A 143 2.97 5.14 -0.55
CA VAL A 143 1.84 5.86 0.01
C VAL A 143 0.62 5.66 -0.88
N LEU A 144 -0.54 5.43 -0.25
CA LEU A 144 -1.81 5.30 -0.93
C LEU A 144 -2.86 6.14 -0.22
N SER A 145 -3.63 6.95 -0.95
CA SER A 145 -4.67 7.73 -0.30
C SER A 145 -5.83 6.85 0.16
N VAL A 146 -6.41 7.18 1.32
CA VAL A 146 -7.62 6.52 1.84
C VAL A 146 -8.79 6.61 0.85
N PRO A 147 -9.06 7.76 0.18
CA PRO A 147 -10.08 7.82 -0.88
C PRO A 147 -9.85 6.84 -2.02
N LEU A 148 -8.60 6.66 -2.48
CA LEU A 148 -8.27 5.69 -3.51
C LEU A 148 -8.46 4.25 -3.03
N ALA A 149 -8.00 3.94 -1.81
CA ALA A 149 -8.22 2.63 -1.21
C ALA A 149 -9.72 2.29 -1.13
N LEU A 150 -10.55 3.23 -0.67
CA LEU A 150 -12.01 3.07 -0.63
C LEU A 150 -12.60 2.85 -2.03
N TRP A 151 -12.21 3.67 -3.00
CA TRP A 151 -12.65 3.56 -4.38
C TRP A 151 -12.35 2.17 -4.96
N MET A 152 -11.14 1.66 -4.73
CA MET A 152 -10.72 0.32 -5.15
C MET A 152 -11.53 -0.79 -4.47
N MET A 153 -11.73 -0.70 -3.15
CA MET A 153 -12.50 -1.69 -2.40
C MET A 153 -13.95 -1.76 -2.89
N ARG A 154 -14.59 -0.60 -3.11
CA ARG A 154 -15.97 -0.54 -3.64
C ARG A 154 -16.08 -1.15 -5.03
N ARG A 155 -15.05 -0.97 -5.87
CA ARG A 155 -15.01 -1.57 -7.20
C ARG A 155 -14.86 -3.09 -7.11
N ALA A 156 -14.02 -3.58 -6.21
CA ALA A 156 -13.78 -5.02 -6.04
C ALA A 156 -14.97 -5.79 -5.44
N LEU A 157 -15.84 -5.15 -4.66
CA LEU A 157 -17.08 -5.77 -4.16
C LEU A 157 -18.00 -6.27 -5.29
N ARG A 158 -17.89 -5.68 -6.49
CA ARG A 158 -18.65 -6.08 -7.67
C ARG A 158 -18.08 -7.31 -8.38
N THR A 159 -16.98 -7.87 -7.88
CA THR A 159 -16.28 -9.00 -8.49
C THR A 159 -16.02 -10.11 -7.44
N PRO A 160 -16.78 -11.22 -7.48
CA PRO A 160 -16.65 -12.31 -6.51
C PRO A 160 -15.21 -12.86 -6.40
N GLY A 161 -14.78 -13.18 -5.18
CA GLY A 161 -13.45 -13.75 -4.88
C GLY A 161 -12.27 -12.77 -4.95
N ARG A 162 -12.42 -11.62 -5.62
CA ARG A 162 -11.34 -10.63 -5.79
C ARG A 162 -11.29 -9.55 -4.71
N TYR A 163 -12.43 -9.28 -4.06
CA TYR A 163 -12.47 -8.39 -2.91
C TYR A 163 -11.51 -8.82 -1.81
N ALA A 164 -11.49 -10.11 -1.44
CA ALA A 164 -10.59 -10.62 -0.41
C ALA A 164 -9.12 -10.40 -0.77
N ALA A 165 -8.72 -10.76 -2.00
CA ALA A 165 -7.35 -10.58 -2.45
C ALA A 165 -6.92 -9.10 -2.51
N LEU A 166 -7.79 -8.21 -3.00
CA LEU A 166 -7.48 -6.78 -3.09
C LEU A 166 -7.47 -6.12 -1.71
N ARG A 167 -8.41 -6.47 -0.84
CA ARG A 167 -8.43 -6.05 0.57
C ARG A 167 -7.15 -6.47 1.26
N ASP A 168 -6.71 -7.70 1.03
CA ASP A 168 -5.50 -8.21 1.66
C ASP A 168 -4.26 -7.47 1.15
N PHE A 169 -4.16 -7.24 -0.16
CA PHE A 169 -3.07 -6.44 -0.76
C PHE A 169 -3.04 -4.99 -0.25
N VAL A 170 -4.19 -4.29 -0.29
CA VAL A 170 -4.26 -2.85 0.04
C VAL A 170 -4.16 -2.59 1.54
N LEU A 171 -4.82 -3.42 2.37
CA LEU A 171 -5.00 -3.13 3.80
C LEU A 171 -4.24 -4.11 4.70
N ALA A 172 -4.28 -5.41 4.39
CA ALA A 172 -3.81 -6.42 5.32
C ALA A 172 -2.29 -6.59 5.31
N GLN A 173 -1.67 -6.47 4.14
CA GLN A 173 -0.25 -6.75 3.93
C GLN A 173 0.68 -5.60 4.37
N ASN A 174 0.12 -4.46 4.82
CA ASN A 174 0.87 -3.28 5.24
C ASN A 174 1.93 -2.82 4.23
N ILE A 175 1.55 -2.80 2.96
CA ILE A 175 2.41 -2.39 1.85
C ILE A 175 2.50 -0.86 1.77
N PHE A 176 1.38 -0.20 2.06
CA PHE A 176 1.19 1.23 1.89
C PHE A 176 1.02 1.93 3.23
N GLU A 177 1.57 3.14 3.32
CA GLU A 177 1.10 4.15 4.24
C GLU A 177 -0.21 4.75 3.72
N LEU A 178 -1.26 4.72 4.54
CA LEU A 178 -2.58 5.19 4.15
C LEU A 178 -2.75 6.67 4.48
N ALA A 179 -2.78 7.52 3.46
CA ALA A 179 -2.86 8.97 3.62
C ALA A 179 -4.32 9.45 3.71
N PRO A 180 -4.74 10.10 4.80
CA PRO A 180 -6.12 10.54 5.00
C PRO A 180 -6.45 11.82 4.22
N LEU A 181 -7.75 12.06 4.00
CA LEU A 181 -8.25 13.34 3.54
C LEU A 181 -8.41 14.28 4.74
N ASN A 182 -7.39 15.11 4.98
CA ASN A 182 -7.35 16.09 6.09
C ASN A 182 -7.52 17.52 5.57
N GLU A 183 -7.52 18.50 6.48
CA GLU A 183 -7.65 19.92 6.15
C GLU A 183 -6.57 20.40 5.17
N GLY A 184 -5.31 20.01 5.38
CA GLY A 184 -4.20 20.36 4.47
C GLY A 184 -4.44 19.87 3.04
N ALA A 185 -4.99 18.65 2.89
CA ALA A 185 -5.29 18.08 1.58
C ALA A 185 -6.45 18.82 0.89
N LEU A 186 -7.44 19.28 1.67
CA LEU A 186 -8.54 20.10 1.15
C LEU A 186 -8.06 21.48 0.70
N MET A 187 -7.21 22.14 1.49
CA MET A 187 -6.63 23.44 1.13
C MET A 187 -5.80 23.33 -0.15
N ARG A 188 -4.95 22.32 -0.26
CA ARG A 188 -4.15 22.05 -1.47
C ARG A 188 -5.02 21.79 -2.70
N ALA A 189 -6.18 21.14 -2.53
CA ALA A 189 -7.09 20.86 -3.64
C ALA A 189 -7.68 22.14 -4.24
N ALA A 190 -7.85 23.20 -3.45
CA ALA A 190 -8.38 24.49 -3.91
C ALA A 190 -7.43 25.23 -4.88
N ASP A 191 -6.12 24.96 -4.78
CA ASP A 191 -5.09 25.59 -5.61
C ASP A 191 -4.84 24.85 -6.93
N LEU A 192 -5.49 23.70 -7.15
CA LEU A 192 -5.30 22.87 -8.34
C LEU A 192 -6.40 23.10 -9.40
N PRO A 193 -6.11 22.84 -10.69
CA PRO A 193 -7.09 23.02 -11.74
C PRO A 193 -8.34 22.16 -11.52
N ALA A 194 -9.52 22.76 -11.66
CA ALA A 194 -10.81 22.06 -11.53
C ALA A 194 -11.02 20.93 -12.57
N SER A 195 -10.18 20.86 -13.61
CA SER A 195 -10.21 19.82 -14.63
C SER A 195 -9.49 18.53 -14.23
N VAL A 196 -8.78 18.49 -13.09
CA VAL A 196 -8.19 17.26 -12.56
C VAL A 196 -9.32 16.31 -12.15
N SER A 197 -9.19 15.01 -12.40
CA SER A 197 -10.21 14.06 -11.96
C SER A 197 -10.29 13.97 -10.43
N ASP A 198 -11.50 13.90 -9.87
CA ASP A 198 -11.72 13.91 -8.41
C ASP A 198 -10.85 12.89 -7.65
N ILE A 199 -10.72 11.68 -8.21
CA ILE A 199 -9.95 10.62 -7.55
C ILE A 199 -8.44 10.90 -7.57
N SER A 200 -7.92 11.40 -8.69
CA SER A 200 -6.49 11.76 -8.80
C SER A 200 -6.17 13.03 -8.01
N LEU A 201 -7.11 13.99 -7.94
CA LEU A 201 -7.01 15.19 -7.12
C LEU A 201 -6.90 14.83 -5.63
N GLN A 202 -7.85 14.04 -5.13
CA GLN A 202 -7.84 13.55 -3.74
C GLN A 202 -6.61 12.67 -3.48
N GLY A 203 -6.25 11.81 -4.42
CA GLY A 203 -5.04 10.98 -4.37
C GLY A 203 -3.78 11.80 -4.18
N TYR A 204 -3.57 12.78 -5.06
CA TYR A 204 -2.43 13.67 -5.03
C TYR A 204 -2.38 14.45 -3.71
N CYS A 205 -3.46 15.12 -3.33
CA CYS A 205 -3.44 15.99 -2.16
C CYS A 205 -3.17 15.22 -0.86
N CYS A 206 -3.88 14.12 -0.62
CA CYS A 206 -3.67 13.29 0.58
C CYS A 206 -2.23 12.79 0.66
N CYS A 207 -1.70 12.23 -0.43
CA CYS A 207 -0.38 11.63 -0.43
C CYS A 207 0.74 12.67 -0.24
N LEU A 208 0.59 13.88 -0.79
CA LEU A 208 1.57 14.94 -0.62
C LEU A 208 1.58 15.50 0.80
N GLU A 209 0.40 15.64 1.43
CA GLU A 209 0.32 15.99 2.86
C GLU A 209 0.91 14.92 3.78
N ALA A 210 0.91 13.65 3.35
CA ALA A 210 1.60 12.56 4.02
C ALA A 210 3.11 12.50 3.73
N GLY A 211 3.67 13.50 3.03
CA GLY A 211 5.12 13.60 2.79
C GLY A 211 5.63 12.76 1.61
N ALA A 212 4.76 12.35 0.68
CA ALA A 212 5.20 11.72 -0.55
C ALA A 212 6.12 12.64 -1.36
N ALA A 213 7.32 12.14 -1.71
CA ALA A 213 8.27 12.90 -2.50
C ALA A 213 7.85 12.99 -3.98
N THR A 214 7.08 12.03 -4.48
CA THR A 214 6.54 12.03 -5.84
C THR A 214 5.22 11.26 -5.90
N PHE A 215 4.27 11.80 -6.67
CA PHE A 215 2.98 11.16 -6.97
C PHE A 215 2.97 10.64 -8.41
N VAL A 216 2.87 9.32 -8.56
CA VAL A 216 2.86 8.64 -9.85
C VAL A 216 1.43 8.57 -10.36
N THR A 217 1.15 9.15 -11.52
CA THR A 217 -0.21 9.28 -12.06
C THR A 217 -0.26 9.13 -13.58
N ALA A 218 -1.47 8.85 -14.08
CA ALA A 218 -1.83 8.92 -15.50
C ALA A 218 -2.71 10.15 -15.82
N ASP A 219 -3.07 10.97 -14.81
CA ASP A 219 -3.87 12.17 -14.99
C ASP A 219 -3.06 13.24 -15.73
N ARG A 220 -3.49 13.57 -16.95
CA ARG A 220 -2.76 14.49 -17.84
C ARG A 220 -2.74 15.90 -17.32
N VAL A 221 -3.76 16.32 -16.57
CA VAL A 221 -3.84 17.67 -16.04
C VAL A 221 -2.76 17.83 -14.98
N LEU A 222 -2.65 16.87 -14.05
CA LEU A 222 -1.56 16.86 -13.07
C LEU A 222 -0.19 16.83 -13.75
N LEU A 223 0.04 15.91 -14.70
CA LEU A 223 1.33 15.78 -15.40
C LEU A 223 1.76 17.03 -16.19
N LYS A 224 0.81 17.80 -16.70
CA LYS A 224 1.06 19.05 -17.44
C LYS A 224 1.18 20.27 -16.54
N THR A 225 0.74 20.18 -15.28
CA THR A 225 0.78 21.32 -14.35
C THR A 225 2.22 21.54 -13.87
N PRO A 226 2.83 22.70 -14.14
CA PRO A 226 4.22 22.95 -13.78
C PRO A 226 4.44 22.98 -12.26
N GLY A 227 5.60 22.50 -11.81
CA GLY A 227 6.01 22.58 -10.40
C GLY A 227 5.39 21.54 -9.47
N LEU A 228 4.44 20.72 -9.95
CA LEU A 228 3.92 19.63 -9.14
C LEU A 228 4.92 18.46 -9.08
N PRO A 229 5.16 17.85 -7.89
CA PRO A 229 5.96 16.64 -7.72
C PRO A 229 5.22 15.39 -8.24
N VAL A 230 4.97 15.35 -9.54
CA VAL A 230 4.25 14.27 -10.22
C VAL A 230 5.13 13.61 -11.27
N SER A 231 4.89 12.31 -11.50
CA SER A 231 5.59 11.54 -12.53
C SER A 231 4.62 10.63 -13.28
N GLY A 232 4.87 10.46 -14.58
CA GLY A 232 4.36 9.30 -15.30
C GLY A 232 5.15 8.05 -14.94
N TYR A 233 4.73 6.91 -15.47
CA TYR A 233 5.33 5.59 -15.28
C TYR A 233 5.27 4.80 -16.56
#